data_AF-A0A7S4SYC5-F1
#
_entry.id   AF-A0A7S4SYC5-F1
#
_cell.length_a   1.000
_cell.length_b   1.000
_cell.length_c   1.000
_cell.angle_alpha   90.00
_cell.angle_beta   90.00
_cell.angle_gamma   90.00
#
_symmetry.space_group_name_H-M   'P 1'
#
loop_
_entity.id
_entity.type
_entity.pdbx_description
1 polymer ?
#
loop_
_entity_poly.entity_id
_entity_poly.type
_entity_poly.pdbx_seq_one_letter_code
_entity_poly.pdbx_strand_id
1 'polypeptide(L)'
;QGRPSLAGRRRVGAAEPMAEPGPAVLVARFAGGGRQLRASRAFGEGDILLTEEPVLVVPENPLALVCVAPAAQVLLEVGAALGHCRSLGAYAAYARLDAAGREAVDCFRADPSPLFTAVRRSVKRLLAERPAMEAAVDWPEVVRLHGLLNTNAVKLRSGALALYPHICVASHACAPNCDVIEAREAACGGAWAGHPEAAFLRARAPIQKDDEVTISYVPAMIVEAPTQERRALLRTLRGFWCRCSLCRPRLRRARWQSRLWRGSRRVVRAARAQRGKRHEA
;
A
#
# COMPACT_ATOMS: atom_id res chain seq x y z
N GLN A 1 -66.99 -8.48 44.01
CA GLN A 1 -66.92 -7.55 42.87
C GLN A 1 -65.71 -6.64 43.10
N GLY A 2 -64.56 -6.95 42.49
CA GLY A 2 -63.33 -6.17 42.64
C GLY A 2 -62.69 -5.97 41.26
N ARG A 3 -62.62 -4.73 40.79
CA ARG A 3 -62.00 -4.38 39.50
C ARG A 3 -60.47 -4.32 39.66
N PRO A 4 -59.68 -4.90 38.74
CA PRO A 4 -58.23 -4.78 38.79
C PRO A 4 -57.78 -3.40 38.27
N SER A 5 -56.79 -2.84 38.98
CA SER A 5 -56.11 -1.58 38.69
C SER A 5 -55.30 -1.66 37.39
N LEU A 6 -55.55 -0.74 36.46
CA LEU A 6 -54.77 -0.57 35.23
C LEU A 6 -53.40 0.03 35.55
N ALA A 7 -52.41 -0.84 35.68
CA ALA A 7 -51.01 -0.49 35.81
C ALA A 7 -50.50 0.28 34.57
N GLY A 8 -49.72 1.34 34.84
CA GLY A 8 -49.21 2.29 33.86
C GLY A 8 -48.34 1.65 32.77
N ARG A 9 -48.75 1.86 31.52
CA ARG A 9 -47.90 1.63 30.33
C ARG A 9 -46.81 2.69 30.31
N ARG A 10 -45.58 2.32 30.67
CA ARG A 10 -44.39 3.13 30.36
C ARG A 10 -44.30 3.26 28.83
N ARG A 11 -44.34 4.49 28.33
CA ARG A 11 -44.01 4.78 26.93
C ARG A 11 -42.54 4.40 26.73
N VAL A 12 -42.31 3.33 25.95
CA VAL A 12 -40.98 3.03 25.41
C VAL A 12 -40.66 4.18 24.46
N GLY A 13 -39.71 5.04 24.83
CA GLY A 13 -39.27 6.14 23.99
C GLY A 13 -38.79 5.60 22.66
N ALA A 14 -39.25 6.19 21.56
CA ALA A 14 -38.74 5.89 20.23
C ALA A 14 -37.23 6.13 20.24
N ALA A 15 -36.45 5.10 19.91
CA ALA A 15 -35.01 5.24 19.77
C ALA A 15 -34.74 6.30 18.70
N GLU A 16 -34.03 7.36 19.07
CA GLU A 16 -33.57 8.36 18.11
C GLU A 16 -32.75 7.65 17.02
N PRO A 17 -32.96 7.99 15.74
CA PRO A 17 -32.19 7.41 14.66
C PRO A 17 -30.72 7.71 14.90
N MET A 18 -29.92 6.67 15.15
CA MET A 18 -28.48 6.80 15.24
C MET A 18 -27.98 7.36 13.90
N ALA A 19 -27.32 8.51 13.94
CA ALA A 19 -26.69 9.10 12.77
C ALA A 19 -25.83 8.04 12.07
N GLU A 20 -25.95 7.95 10.74
CA GLU A 20 -25.16 6.99 9.97
C GLU A 20 -23.67 7.20 10.31
N PRO A 21 -22.96 6.13 10.72
CA PRO A 21 -21.56 6.27 11.05
C PRO A 21 -20.82 6.76 9.80
N GLY A 22 -20.07 7.85 9.94
CA GLY A 22 -19.22 8.37 8.87
C GLY A 22 -18.22 7.32 8.36
N PRO A 23 -17.47 7.63 7.29
CA PRO A 23 -16.56 6.66 6.68
C PRO A 23 -15.56 6.12 7.70
N ALA A 24 -15.31 4.81 7.69
CA ALA A 24 -14.44 4.16 8.67
C ALA A 24 -12.95 4.55 8.52
N VAL A 25 -12.57 5.07 7.34
CA VAL A 25 -11.23 5.57 7.05
C VAL A 25 -11.31 6.94 6.39
N LEU A 26 -10.23 7.72 6.51
CA LEU A 26 -10.08 9.05 5.93
C LEU A 26 -8.80 9.11 5.11
N VAL A 27 -8.85 9.79 3.96
CA VAL A 27 -7.64 10.12 3.19
C VAL A 27 -7.11 11.47 3.67
N ALA A 28 -5.94 11.46 4.31
CA ALA A 28 -5.24 12.67 4.74
C ALA A 28 -4.09 13.00 3.79
N ARG A 29 -3.80 14.29 3.60
CA ARG A 29 -2.60 14.78 2.89
C ARG A 29 -1.57 15.31 3.89
N PHE A 30 -0.29 15.06 3.65
CA PHE A 30 0.80 15.67 4.43
C PHE A 30 1.38 16.89 3.71
N ALA A 31 2.15 17.73 4.42
CA ALA A 31 2.73 18.97 3.90
C ALA A 31 3.61 18.79 2.63
N GLY A 32 4.07 17.57 2.35
CA GLY A 32 4.78 17.18 1.13
C GLY A 32 3.90 16.69 -0.03
N GLY A 33 2.57 16.81 0.08
CA GLY A 33 1.61 16.54 -0.99
C GLY A 33 1.28 15.06 -1.24
N GLY A 34 1.87 14.12 -0.51
CA GLY A 34 1.43 12.73 -0.58
C GLY A 34 0.19 12.46 0.28
N ARG A 35 -0.38 11.28 0.09
CA ARG A 35 -1.61 10.83 0.73
C ARG A 35 -1.31 9.69 1.69
N GLN A 36 -2.11 9.60 2.75
CA GLN A 36 -2.09 8.51 3.72
C GLN A 36 -3.53 8.17 4.08
N LEU A 37 -3.79 6.89 4.31
CA LEU A 37 -5.07 6.43 4.84
C LEU A 37 -4.98 6.45 6.38
N ARG A 38 -6.00 6.99 7.05
CA ARG A 38 -6.10 7.03 8.52
C ARG A 38 -7.41 6.45 9.00
N ALA A 39 -7.38 5.83 10.17
CA ALA A 39 -8.57 5.32 10.82
C ALA A 39 -9.43 6.46 11.38
N SER A 40 -10.73 6.50 11.05
CA SER A 40 -11.64 7.54 11.58
C SER A 40 -12.14 7.23 13.00
N ARG A 41 -12.00 5.96 13.41
CA ARG A 41 -12.37 5.40 14.71
C ARG A 41 -11.40 4.28 15.09
N ALA A 42 -11.52 3.74 16.30
CA ALA A 42 -10.74 2.58 16.70
C ALA A 42 -11.28 1.28 16.05
N PHE A 43 -10.37 0.35 15.78
CA PHE A 43 -10.64 -0.99 15.25
C PHE A 43 -9.93 -2.05 16.09
N GLY A 44 -10.61 -3.15 16.36
CA GLY A 44 -10.03 -4.36 16.91
C GLY A 44 -9.29 -5.17 15.85
N GLU A 45 -8.48 -6.14 16.30
CA GLU A 45 -7.88 -7.13 15.39
C GLU A 45 -8.99 -7.95 14.72
N GLY A 46 -8.89 -8.12 13.39
CA GLY A 46 -9.87 -8.84 12.58
C GLY A 46 -10.99 -7.97 12.01
N ASP A 47 -11.18 -6.73 12.51
CA ASP A 47 -12.21 -5.82 11.98
C ASP A 47 -11.96 -5.46 10.51
N ILE A 48 -13.05 -5.34 9.75
CA ILE A 48 -13.02 -4.81 8.38
C ILE A 48 -13.11 -3.28 8.45
N LEU A 49 -12.08 -2.60 7.95
CA LEU A 49 -12.03 -1.15 7.85
C LEU A 49 -12.89 -0.67 6.68
N LEU A 50 -12.75 -1.31 5.52
CA LEU A 50 -13.55 -1.00 4.33
C LEU A 50 -13.59 -2.19 3.37
N THR A 51 -14.63 -2.19 2.54
CA THR A 51 -14.78 -3.07 1.37
C THR A 51 -14.83 -2.20 0.14
N GLU A 52 -14.07 -2.55 -0.90
CA GLU A 52 -13.96 -1.73 -2.09
C GLU A 52 -13.90 -2.57 -3.36
N GLU A 53 -14.63 -2.12 -4.38
CA GLU A 53 -14.52 -2.66 -5.73
C GLU A 53 -13.40 -1.95 -6.49
N PRO A 54 -12.67 -2.65 -7.36
CA PRO A 54 -11.60 -2.03 -8.12
C PRO A 54 -12.17 -1.11 -9.20
N VAL A 55 -11.59 0.09 -9.34
CA VAL A 55 -11.91 1.00 -10.45
C VAL A 55 -11.31 0.51 -11.78
N LEU A 56 -10.20 -0.22 -11.71
CA LEU A 56 -9.50 -0.74 -12.87
C LEU A 56 -8.87 -2.10 -12.52
N VAL A 57 -9.09 -3.10 -13.37
CA VAL A 57 -8.44 -4.41 -13.27
C VAL A 57 -7.71 -4.72 -14.58
N VAL A 58 -6.45 -5.12 -14.45
CA VAL A 58 -5.65 -5.64 -15.57
C VAL A 58 -5.24 -7.08 -15.26
N PRO A 59 -5.75 -8.07 -16.00
CA PRO A 59 -5.43 -9.47 -15.78
C PRO A 59 -3.93 -9.73 -15.97
N GLU A 60 -3.44 -10.84 -15.45
CA GLU A 60 -2.02 -11.22 -15.62
C GLU A 60 -1.64 -11.31 -17.09
N ASN A 61 -2.52 -11.92 -17.90
CA ASN A 61 -2.44 -11.91 -19.36
C ASN A 61 -3.45 -10.90 -19.93
N PRO A 62 -3.01 -9.68 -20.32
CA PRO A 62 -3.89 -8.65 -20.87
C PRO A 62 -4.21 -8.83 -22.36
N LEU A 63 -3.74 -9.89 -23.02
CA LEU A 63 -3.82 -10.00 -24.47
C LEU A 63 -5.25 -9.86 -24.99
N ALA A 64 -6.22 -10.51 -24.33
CA ALA A 64 -7.63 -10.40 -24.69
C ALA A 64 -8.16 -8.96 -24.59
N LEU A 65 -7.70 -8.17 -23.61
CA LEU A 65 -8.06 -6.75 -23.50
C LEU A 65 -7.41 -5.92 -24.61
N VAL A 66 -6.13 -6.19 -24.92
CA VAL A 66 -5.39 -5.46 -25.96
C VAL A 66 -5.96 -5.72 -27.35
N CYS A 67 -6.36 -6.96 -27.65
CA CYS A 67 -6.90 -7.34 -28.96
C CYS A 67 -8.23 -6.64 -29.31
N VAL A 68 -8.98 -6.18 -28.31
CA VAL A 68 -10.25 -5.46 -28.52
C VAL A 68 -10.12 -3.94 -28.34
N ALA A 69 -8.91 -3.44 -28.07
CA ALA A 69 -8.67 -2.02 -27.89
C ALA A 69 -8.57 -1.28 -29.25
N PRO A 70 -8.86 0.02 -29.29
CA PRO A 70 -8.51 0.84 -30.45
C PRO A 70 -7.01 0.69 -30.78
N ALA A 71 -6.70 0.57 -32.08
CA ALA A 71 -5.35 0.32 -32.57
C ALA A 71 -4.69 -0.97 -32.02
N ALA A 72 -5.48 -2.03 -31.76
CA ALA A 72 -5.01 -3.32 -31.25
C ALA A 72 -3.75 -3.85 -31.97
N GLN A 73 -3.72 -3.82 -33.30
CA GLN A 73 -2.56 -4.29 -34.08
C GLN A 73 -1.28 -3.54 -33.70
N VAL A 74 -1.34 -2.20 -33.61
CA VAL A 74 -0.18 -1.38 -33.23
C VAL A 74 0.21 -1.64 -31.79
N LEU A 75 -0.76 -1.77 -30.89
CA LEU A 75 -0.50 -2.13 -29.50
C LEU A 75 0.21 -3.50 -29.42
N LEU A 76 -0.23 -4.52 -30.16
CA LEU A 76 0.42 -5.83 -30.16
C LEU A 76 1.87 -5.78 -30.65
N GLU A 77 2.13 -5.05 -31.73
CA GLU A 77 3.50 -4.85 -32.25
C GLU A 77 4.41 -4.15 -31.23
N VAL A 78 3.87 -3.16 -30.53
CA VAL A 78 4.60 -2.46 -29.46
C VAL A 78 4.81 -3.37 -28.26
N GLY A 79 3.81 -4.17 -27.89
CA GLY A 79 3.92 -5.12 -26.79
C GLY A 79 5.03 -6.13 -27.05
N ALA A 80 5.14 -6.60 -28.30
CA ALA A 80 6.24 -7.45 -28.74
C ALA A 80 7.60 -6.72 -28.66
N ALA A 81 7.68 -5.46 -29.13
CA ALA A 81 8.91 -4.66 -29.09
C ALA A 81 9.37 -4.31 -27.65
N LEU A 82 8.44 -4.08 -26.73
CA LEU A 82 8.73 -3.80 -25.32
C LEU A 82 9.03 -5.07 -24.50
N GLY A 83 8.74 -6.26 -25.05
CA GLY A 83 8.87 -7.54 -24.35
C GLY A 83 7.85 -7.76 -23.23
N HIS A 84 6.81 -6.90 -23.13
CA HIS A 84 5.70 -7.08 -22.19
C HIS A 84 4.42 -6.39 -22.71
N CYS A 85 3.28 -7.08 -22.62
CA CYS A 85 1.97 -6.52 -22.99
C CYS A 85 1.22 -5.89 -21.80
N ARG A 86 1.71 -6.08 -20.57
CA ARG A 86 1.02 -5.65 -19.34
C ARG A 86 0.68 -4.16 -19.30
N SER A 87 1.63 -3.33 -19.70
CA SER A 87 1.47 -1.87 -19.81
C SER A 87 0.36 -1.46 -20.79
N LEU A 88 0.18 -2.23 -21.85
CA LEU A 88 -0.82 -1.98 -22.87
C LEU A 88 -2.20 -2.44 -22.42
N GLY A 89 -2.26 -3.48 -21.59
CA GLY A 89 -3.48 -3.89 -20.88
C GLY A 89 -4.04 -2.77 -20.02
N ALA A 90 -3.18 -1.98 -19.36
CA ALA A 90 -3.58 -0.81 -18.58
C ALA A 90 -4.30 0.22 -19.44
N TYR A 91 -3.70 0.58 -20.57
CA TYR A 91 -4.28 1.51 -21.54
C TYR A 91 -5.60 0.99 -22.12
N ALA A 92 -5.63 -0.27 -22.55
CA ALA A 92 -6.83 -0.90 -23.07
C ALA A 92 -7.97 -0.94 -22.05
N ALA A 93 -7.67 -1.25 -20.78
CA ALA A 93 -8.66 -1.27 -19.71
C ALA A 93 -9.16 0.15 -19.38
N TYR A 94 -8.26 1.13 -19.27
CA TYR A 94 -8.61 2.54 -19.01
C TYR A 94 -9.46 3.14 -20.14
N ALA A 95 -9.13 2.83 -21.40
CA ALA A 95 -9.88 3.30 -22.55
C ALA A 95 -11.36 2.85 -22.57
N ARG A 96 -11.69 1.79 -21.83
CA ARG A 96 -13.05 1.24 -21.70
C ARG A 96 -13.82 1.81 -20.51
N LEU A 97 -13.16 2.54 -19.62
CA LEU A 97 -13.85 3.19 -18.50
C LEU A 97 -14.72 4.35 -19.00
N ASP A 98 -15.84 4.54 -18.33
CA ASP A 98 -16.66 5.74 -18.45
C ASP A 98 -15.98 6.96 -17.80
N ALA A 99 -16.63 8.12 -17.85
CA ALA A 99 -16.06 9.36 -17.32
C ALA A 99 -15.74 9.27 -15.81
N ALA A 100 -16.65 8.66 -15.02
CA ALA A 100 -16.48 8.53 -13.58
C ALA A 100 -15.32 7.58 -13.22
N GLY A 101 -15.21 6.44 -13.91
CA GLY A 101 -14.10 5.51 -13.74
C GLY A 101 -12.75 6.14 -14.11
N ARG A 102 -12.70 6.92 -15.19
CA ARG A 102 -11.50 7.65 -15.60
C ARG A 102 -11.09 8.69 -14.56
N GLU A 103 -12.04 9.50 -14.09
CA GLU A 103 -11.80 10.50 -13.03
C GLU A 103 -11.23 9.85 -11.75
N ALA A 104 -11.78 8.70 -11.36
CA ALA A 104 -11.28 7.94 -10.22
C ALA A 104 -9.84 7.41 -10.44
N VAL A 105 -9.50 6.94 -11.65
CA VAL A 105 -8.12 6.55 -12.00
C VAL A 105 -7.19 7.79 -12.05
N ASP A 106 -7.66 8.92 -12.52
CA ASP A 106 -6.87 10.14 -12.68
C ASP A 106 -6.54 10.83 -11.36
N CYS A 107 -7.24 10.46 -10.28
CA CYS A 107 -6.85 10.82 -8.92
C CYS A 107 -5.55 10.12 -8.46
N PHE A 108 -5.05 9.11 -9.17
CA PHE A 108 -3.77 8.47 -8.86
C PHE A 108 -2.58 9.15 -9.53
N ARG A 109 -1.43 9.08 -8.88
CA ARG A 109 -0.16 9.59 -9.41
C ARG A 109 0.77 8.44 -9.74
N ALA A 110 1.41 8.52 -10.90
CA ALA A 110 2.52 7.63 -11.23
C ALA A 110 3.79 8.16 -10.55
N ASP A 111 4.29 7.43 -9.55
CA ASP A 111 5.53 7.84 -8.89
C ASP A 111 6.75 7.45 -9.75
N PRO A 112 7.81 8.28 -9.79
CA PRO A 112 9.03 7.91 -10.48
C PRO A 112 9.64 6.63 -9.89
N SER A 113 9.76 5.58 -10.71
CA SER A 113 10.48 4.36 -10.37
C SER A 113 11.51 4.00 -11.45
N PRO A 114 12.51 3.16 -11.14
CA PRO A 114 13.43 2.64 -12.16
C PRO A 114 12.70 1.93 -13.31
N LEU A 115 11.66 1.14 -12.99
CA LEU A 115 10.82 0.46 -13.98
C LEU A 115 10.06 1.44 -14.87
N PHE A 116 9.40 2.44 -14.27
CA PHE A 116 8.71 3.49 -15.01
C PHE A 116 9.65 4.26 -15.94
N THR A 117 10.86 4.59 -15.46
CA THR A 117 11.89 5.26 -16.25
C THR A 117 12.38 4.40 -17.43
N ALA A 118 12.53 3.09 -17.21
CA ALA A 118 12.93 2.14 -18.24
C ALA A 118 11.87 2.06 -19.35
N VAL A 119 10.59 1.91 -19.00
CA VAL A 119 9.51 1.84 -19.99
C VAL A 119 9.38 3.15 -20.77
N ARG A 120 9.44 4.30 -20.09
CA ARG A 120 9.43 5.60 -20.77
C ARG A 120 10.57 5.73 -21.79
N ARG A 121 11.77 5.24 -21.46
CA ARG A 121 12.92 5.24 -22.39
C ARG A 121 12.69 4.30 -23.57
N SER A 122 12.18 3.10 -23.32
CA SER A 122 11.88 2.11 -24.36
C SER A 122 10.82 2.61 -25.34
N VAL A 123 9.74 3.23 -24.85
CA VAL A 123 8.72 3.86 -25.70
C VAL A 123 9.34 4.98 -26.54
N LYS A 124 10.12 5.89 -25.92
CA LYS A 124 10.78 6.96 -26.67
C LYS A 124 11.68 6.43 -27.79
N ARG A 125 12.45 5.37 -27.52
CA ARG A 125 13.31 4.73 -28.53
C ARG A 125 12.49 4.10 -29.66
N LEU A 126 11.43 3.37 -29.31
CA LEU A 126 10.54 2.74 -30.29
C LEU A 126 9.93 3.76 -31.25
N LEU A 127 9.46 4.90 -30.74
CA LEU A 127 8.88 5.97 -31.57
C LEU A 127 9.91 6.65 -32.47
N ALA A 128 11.15 6.79 -32.01
CA ALA A 128 12.25 7.29 -32.85
C ALA A 128 12.57 6.31 -34.00
N GLU A 129 12.50 5.00 -33.75
CA GLU A 129 12.74 3.95 -34.76
C GLU A 129 11.53 3.76 -35.69
N ARG A 130 10.31 4.05 -35.22
CA ARG A 130 9.05 3.85 -35.96
C ARG A 130 8.11 5.05 -35.83
N PRO A 131 8.40 6.20 -36.47
CA PRO A 131 7.60 7.42 -36.32
C PRO A 131 6.13 7.27 -36.71
N ALA A 132 5.82 6.37 -37.66
CA ALA A 132 4.43 6.10 -38.05
C ALA A 132 3.54 5.59 -36.90
N MET A 133 4.13 5.05 -35.83
CA MET A 133 3.39 4.60 -34.65
C MET A 133 3.01 5.75 -33.70
N GLU A 134 3.59 6.94 -33.86
CA GLU A 134 3.36 8.07 -32.94
C GLU A 134 1.89 8.49 -32.90
N ALA A 135 1.21 8.49 -34.05
CA ALA A 135 -0.20 8.86 -34.16
C ALA A 135 -1.19 7.75 -33.78
N ALA A 136 -0.72 6.51 -33.57
CA ALA A 136 -1.60 5.37 -33.39
C ALA A 136 -2.22 5.27 -31.98
N VAL A 137 -1.52 5.79 -30.98
CA VAL A 137 -1.86 5.63 -29.55
C VAL A 137 -1.43 6.88 -28.79
N ASP A 138 -2.15 7.25 -27.75
CA ASP A 138 -1.70 8.26 -26.79
C ASP A 138 -0.53 7.71 -25.93
N TRP A 139 0.69 7.87 -26.43
CA TRP A 139 1.92 7.38 -25.80
C TRP A 139 2.20 7.97 -24.41
N PRO A 140 2.02 9.29 -24.17
CA PRO A 140 2.04 9.85 -22.83
C PRO A 140 1.13 9.10 -21.87
N GLU A 141 -0.08 8.78 -22.29
CA GLU A 141 -1.08 8.08 -21.48
C GLU A 141 -0.70 6.62 -21.20
N VAL A 142 -0.22 5.89 -22.21
CA VAL A 142 0.32 4.51 -22.02
C VAL A 142 1.42 4.49 -20.98
N VAL A 143 2.37 5.43 -21.06
CA VAL A 143 3.47 5.53 -20.10
C VAL A 143 2.95 5.89 -18.71
N ARG A 144 2.03 6.86 -18.61
CA ARG A 144 1.39 7.26 -17.34
C ARG A 144 0.71 6.08 -16.65
N LEU A 145 -0.15 5.36 -17.35
CA LEU A 145 -0.92 4.23 -16.81
C LEU A 145 -0.01 3.07 -16.40
N HIS A 146 1.07 2.82 -17.13
CA HIS A 146 2.08 1.85 -16.72
C HIS A 146 2.71 2.22 -15.37
N GLY A 147 3.14 3.48 -15.22
CA GLY A 147 3.72 3.97 -13.96
C GLY A 147 2.70 3.87 -12.83
N LEU A 148 1.48 4.32 -13.07
CA LEU A 148 0.37 4.33 -12.13
C LEU A 148 0.09 2.92 -11.59
N LEU A 149 -0.09 1.92 -12.46
CA LEU A 149 -0.33 0.54 -12.02
C LEU A 149 0.86 -0.04 -11.25
N ASN A 150 2.08 0.17 -11.74
CA ASN A 150 3.26 -0.37 -11.05
C ASN A 150 3.49 0.23 -9.67
N THR A 151 3.09 1.49 -9.45
CA THR A 151 3.31 2.17 -8.17
C THR A 151 2.13 2.12 -7.23
N ASN A 152 0.90 1.96 -7.72
CA ASN A 152 -0.30 2.01 -6.87
C ASN A 152 -1.07 0.69 -6.80
N ALA A 153 -1.05 -0.14 -7.85
CA ALA A 153 -1.94 -1.30 -7.90
C ALA A 153 -1.54 -2.38 -6.89
N VAL A 154 -2.58 -3.08 -6.42
CA VAL A 154 -2.49 -4.31 -5.66
C VAL A 154 -2.34 -5.46 -6.65
N LYS A 155 -1.37 -6.34 -6.41
CA LYS A 155 -1.23 -7.58 -7.18
C LYS A 155 -2.09 -8.66 -6.53
N LEU A 156 -3.05 -9.18 -7.27
CA LEU A 156 -3.97 -10.23 -6.85
C LEU A 156 -3.31 -11.62 -6.97
N ARG A 157 -3.87 -12.63 -6.31
CA ARG A 157 -3.41 -14.04 -6.40
C ARG A 157 -3.54 -14.61 -7.79
N SER A 158 -4.56 -14.18 -8.54
CA SER A 158 -4.71 -14.47 -9.97
C SER A 158 -3.58 -13.91 -10.84
N GLY A 159 -2.63 -13.19 -10.23
CA GLY A 159 -1.55 -12.51 -10.90
C GLY A 159 -1.96 -11.14 -11.42
N ALA A 160 -3.26 -10.81 -11.51
CA ALA A 160 -3.80 -9.54 -11.98
C ALA A 160 -3.36 -8.32 -11.15
N LEU A 161 -3.47 -7.12 -11.71
CA LEU A 161 -3.32 -5.86 -11.00
C LEU A 161 -4.68 -5.20 -10.86
N ALA A 162 -4.98 -4.68 -9.67
CA ALA A 162 -6.21 -3.95 -9.41
C ALA A 162 -5.92 -2.60 -8.73
N LEU A 163 -6.64 -1.56 -9.14
CA LEU A 163 -6.66 -0.26 -8.49
C LEU A 163 -7.92 -0.11 -7.67
N TYR A 164 -7.74 0.26 -6.41
CA TYR A 164 -8.80 0.47 -5.45
C TYR A 164 -8.67 1.92 -4.93
N PRO A 165 -9.67 2.79 -5.13
CA PRO A 165 -9.59 4.21 -4.80
C PRO A 165 -9.02 4.53 -3.41
N HIS A 166 -9.37 3.75 -2.38
CA HIS A 166 -8.92 3.96 -1.01
C HIS A 166 -7.82 2.99 -0.58
N ILE A 167 -7.92 1.68 -0.90
CA ILE A 167 -6.91 0.69 -0.47
C ILE A 167 -5.52 1.05 -1.02
N CYS A 168 -5.44 1.51 -2.27
CA CYS A 168 -4.17 1.90 -2.90
C CYS A 168 -3.55 3.18 -2.30
N VAL A 169 -4.24 3.88 -1.40
CA VAL A 169 -3.71 5.04 -0.65
C VAL A 169 -3.00 4.61 0.65
N ALA A 170 -3.25 3.39 1.13
CA ALA A 170 -2.59 2.88 2.33
C ALA A 170 -1.07 2.79 2.11
N SER A 171 -0.31 3.37 3.04
CA SER A 171 1.15 3.42 2.94
C SER A 171 1.81 2.08 3.27
N HIS A 172 3.06 1.92 2.86
CA HIS A 172 3.80 0.71 3.16
C HIS A 172 4.40 0.68 4.57
N ALA A 173 4.19 -0.43 5.27
CA ALA A 173 5.03 -0.84 6.40
C ALA A 173 5.46 -2.31 6.28
N CYS A 174 6.68 -2.65 6.72
CA CYS A 174 7.12 -4.05 6.78
C CYS A 174 6.48 -4.80 7.95
N ALA A 175 5.98 -4.10 8.96
CA ALA A 175 5.08 -4.63 9.99
C ALA A 175 3.75 -3.86 9.86
N PRO A 176 2.91 -4.20 8.87
CA PRO A 176 1.67 -3.48 8.63
C PRO A 176 0.65 -3.77 9.73
N ASN A 177 -0.29 -2.85 9.94
CA ASN A 177 -1.45 -3.04 10.81
C ASN A 177 -2.70 -3.52 10.05
N CYS A 178 -2.65 -3.61 8.72
CA CYS A 178 -3.73 -4.17 7.90
C CYS A 178 -3.25 -5.20 6.88
N ASP A 179 -4.15 -6.11 6.52
CA ASP A 179 -4.05 -7.00 5.35
C ASP A 179 -5.09 -6.58 4.30
N VAL A 180 -4.74 -6.76 3.03
CA VAL A 180 -5.69 -6.71 1.92
C VAL A 180 -6.14 -8.14 1.62
N ILE A 181 -7.44 -8.39 1.65
CA ILE A 181 -8.02 -9.73 1.45
C ILE A 181 -8.92 -9.68 0.23
N GLU A 182 -8.66 -10.55 -0.73
CA GLU A 182 -9.48 -10.66 -1.93
C GLU A 182 -10.84 -11.25 -1.58
N ALA A 183 -11.92 -10.73 -2.21
CA ALA A 183 -13.26 -11.18 -1.90
C ALA A 183 -13.51 -12.67 -2.18
N ARG A 184 -12.78 -13.23 -3.16
CA ARG A 184 -12.77 -14.67 -3.44
C ARG A 184 -12.20 -15.53 -2.33
N GLU A 185 -11.29 -14.99 -1.51
CA GLU A 185 -10.64 -15.73 -0.43
C GLU A 185 -11.34 -15.55 0.90
N ALA A 186 -11.92 -14.36 1.08
CA ALA A 186 -12.69 -14.11 2.26
C ALA A 186 -13.85 -15.11 2.25
N ALA A 187 -13.87 -15.99 3.25
CA ALA A 187 -15.05 -16.76 3.62
C ALA A 187 -16.15 -15.83 4.17
N CYS A 188 -16.38 -14.69 3.51
CA CYS A 188 -17.54 -13.82 3.64
C CYS A 188 -18.72 -14.63 3.11
N GLY A 189 -19.14 -15.60 3.93
CA GLY A 189 -19.91 -16.79 3.57
C GLY A 189 -20.84 -16.60 2.37
N GLY A 190 -20.41 -17.06 1.19
CA GLY A 190 -21.21 -17.22 -0.02
C GLY A 190 -22.06 -16.04 -0.52
N ALA A 191 -22.02 -14.87 0.12
CA ALA A 191 -23.04 -13.83 -0.02
C ALA A 191 -22.49 -12.49 -0.54
N TRP A 192 -21.20 -12.41 -0.90
CA TRP A 192 -20.70 -11.24 -1.62
C TRP A 192 -21.23 -11.26 -3.05
N ALA A 193 -22.20 -10.40 -3.33
CA ALA A 193 -22.80 -10.23 -4.66
C ALA A 193 -22.11 -9.14 -5.51
N GLY A 194 -21.05 -8.51 -5.00
CA GLY A 194 -20.32 -7.45 -5.70
C GLY A 194 -19.27 -7.97 -6.68
N HIS A 195 -18.40 -7.08 -7.13
CA HIS A 195 -17.34 -7.39 -8.09
C HIS A 195 -16.46 -8.57 -7.63
N PRO A 196 -16.12 -9.54 -8.50
CA PRO A 196 -15.36 -10.74 -8.12
C PRO A 196 -13.92 -10.45 -7.68
N GLU A 197 -13.37 -9.32 -8.12
CA GLU A 197 -12.05 -8.83 -7.70
C GLU A 197 -12.17 -7.71 -6.63
N ALA A 198 -13.28 -7.63 -5.90
CA ALA A 198 -13.35 -6.74 -4.74
C ALA A 198 -12.34 -7.13 -3.66
N ALA A 199 -11.98 -6.19 -2.80
CA ALA A 199 -11.05 -6.43 -1.70
C ALA A 199 -11.54 -5.80 -0.39
N PHE A 200 -11.13 -6.43 0.70
CA PHE A 200 -11.36 -5.99 2.07
C PHE A 200 -10.04 -5.53 2.68
N LEU A 201 -10.09 -4.43 3.43
CA LEU A 201 -8.98 -4.00 4.28
C LEU A 201 -9.27 -4.45 5.72
N ARG A 202 -8.52 -5.44 6.23
CA ARG A 202 -8.74 -6.02 7.56
C ARG A 202 -7.64 -5.63 8.54
N ALA A 203 -8.00 -5.24 9.75
CA ALA A 203 -7.07 -5.00 10.83
C ALA A 203 -6.34 -6.29 11.24
N ARG A 204 -5.01 -6.21 11.38
CA ARG A 204 -4.13 -7.29 11.90
C ARG A 204 -3.74 -7.12 13.35
N ALA A 205 -3.99 -5.93 13.88
CA ALA A 205 -3.70 -5.51 15.23
C ALA A 205 -4.68 -4.40 15.57
N PRO A 206 -4.88 -4.07 16.86
CA PRO A 206 -5.67 -2.90 17.24
C PRO A 206 -5.15 -1.62 16.57
N ILE A 207 -6.06 -0.82 16.01
CA ILE A 207 -5.78 0.46 15.37
C ILE A 207 -6.57 1.52 16.14
N GLN A 208 -5.89 2.54 16.66
CA GLN A 208 -6.57 3.64 17.33
C GLN A 208 -7.13 4.63 16.30
N LYS A 209 -8.08 5.46 16.75
CA LYS A 209 -8.51 6.60 15.95
C LYS A 209 -7.29 7.45 15.56
N ASP A 210 -7.30 7.94 14.33
CA ASP A 210 -6.24 8.75 13.71
C ASP A 210 -4.94 8.01 13.42
N ASP A 211 -4.78 6.73 13.80
CA ASP A 211 -3.61 5.94 13.40
C ASP A 211 -3.53 5.81 11.87
N GLU A 212 -2.29 5.76 11.37
CA GLU A 212 -2.02 5.49 9.96
C GLU A 212 -2.37 4.03 9.63
N VAL A 213 -3.13 3.84 8.55
CA VAL A 213 -3.46 2.53 8.01
C VAL A 213 -2.40 2.13 6.99
N THR A 214 -1.73 1.00 7.25
CA THR A 214 -0.58 0.54 6.49
C THR A 214 -0.73 -0.90 6.04
N ILE A 215 -0.19 -1.20 4.85
CA ILE A 215 -0.17 -2.53 4.24
C ILE A 215 1.25 -2.93 3.82
N SER A 216 1.48 -4.21 3.52
CA SER A 216 2.75 -4.63 2.92
C SER A 216 2.69 -4.54 1.40
N TYR A 217 3.68 -3.88 0.77
CA TYR A 217 3.86 -3.86 -0.68
C TYR A 217 4.79 -4.98 -1.16
N VAL A 218 5.37 -5.74 -0.23
CA VAL A 218 6.25 -6.86 -0.52
C VAL A 218 5.56 -8.18 -0.15
N PRO A 219 5.83 -9.28 -0.88
CA PRO A 219 5.31 -10.59 -0.55
C PRO A 219 5.69 -11.03 0.86
N ALA A 220 4.87 -11.88 1.49
CA ALA A 220 5.11 -12.37 2.85
C ALA A 220 6.52 -12.96 3.04
N MET A 221 7.00 -13.76 2.09
CA MET A 221 8.36 -14.34 2.09
C MET A 221 9.49 -13.28 2.14
N ILE A 222 9.23 -12.06 1.67
CA ILE A 222 10.21 -10.96 1.66
C ILE A 222 10.12 -10.12 2.95
N VAL A 223 9.00 -10.15 3.68
CA VAL A 223 8.84 -9.39 4.93
C VAL A 223 9.90 -9.80 5.97
N GLU A 224 10.28 -11.08 5.98
CA GLU A 224 11.28 -11.64 6.90
C GLU A 224 12.73 -11.46 6.42
N ALA A 225 12.93 -11.09 5.14
CA ALA A 225 14.25 -10.87 4.57
C ALA A 225 14.99 -9.70 5.26
N PRO A 226 16.34 -9.63 5.22
CA PRO A 226 17.10 -8.52 5.77
C PRO A 226 16.63 -7.15 5.31
N THR A 227 16.77 -6.13 6.17
CA THR A 227 16.33 -4.75 5.88
C THR A 227 16.87 -4.20 4.56
N GLN A 228 18.09 -4.56 4.17
CA GLN A 228 18.68 -4.14 2.90
C GLN A 228 17.95 -4.73 1.68
N GLU A 229 17.57 -6.01 1.73
CA GLU A 229 16.86 -6.69 0.65
C GLU A 229 15.44 -6.15 0.48
N ARG A 230 14.69 -5.99 1.58
CA ARG A 230 13.35 -5.38 1.54
C ARG A 230 13.38 -3.99 0.91
N ARG A 231 14.35 -3.18 1.33
CA ARG A 231 14.54 -1.83 0.79
C ARG A 231 14.98 -1.82 -0.66
N ALA A 232 15.87 -2.72 -1.07
CA ALA A 232 16.28 -2.84 -2.46
C ALA A 232 15.08 -3.17 -3.35
N LEU A 233 14.24 -4.13 -2.93
CA LEU A 233 13.02 -4.48 -3.66
C LEU A 233 12.06 -3.29 -3.78
N LEU A 234 11.77 -2.60 -2.67
CA LEU A 234 10.89 -1.43 -2.68
C LEU A 234 11.43 -0.27 -3.51
N ARG A 235 12.75 -0.05 -3.51
CA ARG A 235 13.38 0.95 -4.37
C ARG A 235 13.21 0.60 -5.84
N THR A 236 13.41 -0.66 -6.20
CA THR A 236 13.27 -1.13 -7.59
C THR A 236 11.83 -1.06 -8.07
N LEU A 237 10.87 -1.55 -7.26
CA LEU A 237 9.47 -1.65 -7.67
C LEU A 237 8.70 -0.35 -7.51
N ARG A 238 8.92 0.38 -6.42
CA ARG A 238 8.10 1.52 -5.98
C ARG A 238 8.87 2.83 -5.87
N GLY A 239 10.19 2.84 -6.07
CA GLY A 239 11.00 4.06 -6.13
C GLY A 239 11.35 4.70 -4.77
N PHE A 240 11.04 4.07 -3.63
CA PHE A 240 11.29 4.67 -2.31
C PHE A 240 12.09 3.77 -1.35
N TRP A 241 12.63 4.39 -0.29
CA TRP A 241 13.33 3.72 0.80
C TRP A 241 12.43 3.60 2.03
N CYS A 242 12.11 2.37 2.44
CA CYS A 242 11.27 2.15 3.62
C CYS A 242 11.91 2.66 4.92
N ARG A 243 11.12 3.41 5.69
CA ARG A 243 11.49 3.99 7.00
C ARG A 243 10.53 3.56 8.13
N CYS A 244 9.82 2.44 7.97
CA CYS A 244 8.98 1.86 9.02
C CYS A 244 9.82 1.41 10.23
N SER A 245 9.16 1.07 11.35
CA SER A 245 9.80 0.65 12.60
C SER A 245 10.81 -0.50 12.43
N LEU A 246 10.55 -1.45 11.51
CA LEU A 246 11.47 -2.55 11.21
C LEU A 246 12.67 -2.15 10.33
N CYS A 247 12.53 -1.10 9.52
CA CYS A 247 13.55 -0.65 8.58
C CYS A 247 14.37 0.53 9.09
N ARG A 248 13.86 1.31 10.04
CA ARG A 248 14.67 2.34 10.70
C ARG A 248 15.93 1.65 11.23
N PRO A 249 17.12 2.23 11.02
CA PRO A 249 18.30 1.72 11.70
C PRO A 249 17.91 1.71 13.17
N ARG A 250 17.88 0.50 13.77
CA ARG A 250 17.93 0.45 15.23
C ARG A 250 19.16 1.28 15.51
N LEU A 251 19.00 2.40 16.23
CA LEU A 251 20.13 2.92 16.99
C LEU A 251 20.62 1.65 17.66
N ARG A 252 21.76 1.11 17.20
CA ARG A 252 22.47 0.15 18.00
C ARG A 252 22.56 0.96 19.27
N ARG A 253 21.78 0.61 20.31
CA ARG A 253 22.15 0.96 21.67
C ARG A 253 23.58 0.50 21.61
N ALA A 254 24.51 1.45 21.49
CA ALA A 254 25.90 1.14 21.46
C ALA A 254 25.96 0.20 22.63
N ARG A 255 26.34 -1.05 22.38
CA ARG A 255 26.67 -1.94 23.46
C ARG A 255 27.89 -1.22 24.06
N TRP A 256 27.62 -0.22 24.90
CA TRP A 256 28.22 0.06 26.18
C TRP A 256 28.05 -1.19 27.07
N GLN A 257 28.10 -2.41 26.50
CA GLN A 257 29.02 -3.40 27.02
C GLN A 257 30.40 -2.75 26.97
N SER A 258 30.70 -1.94 27.99
CA SER A 258 31.70 -2.34 28.97
C SER A 258 32.82 -3.23 28.39
N ARG A 259 33.51 -2.76 27.35
CA ARG A 259 34.95 -2.58 27.50
C ARG A 259 35.02 -1.45 28.52
N LEU A 260 34.99 -1.73 29.84
CA LEU A 260 36.15 -2.31 30.49
C LEU A 260 37.39 -1.89 29.70
N TRP A 261 37.59 -0.57 29.71
CA TRP A 261 38.87 0.07 29.53
C TRP A 261 39.84 -0.72 30.41
N ARG A 262 40.57 -1.70 29.83
CA ARG A 262 41.60 -2.47 30.56
C ARG A 262 42.71 -1.56 31.09
N GLY A 263 42.74 -0.29 30.69
CA GLY A 263 43.60 0.75 31.26
C GLY A 263 43.14 1.34 32.60
N SER A 264 41.86 1.26 33.01
CA SER A 264 41.39 2.04 34.18
C SER A 264 41.68 1.33 35.50
N ARG A 265 41.88 0.00 35.48
CA ARG A 265 42.38 -0.73 36.64
C ARG A 265 43.84 -0.42 36.98
N ARG A 266 44.66 0.04 36.02
CA ARG A 266 46.04 0.50 36.32
C ARG A 266 46.03 1.88 36.97
N VAL A 267 45.17 2.80 36.50
CA VAL A 267 45.06 4.15 37.09
C VAL A 267 44.47 4.11 38.51
N VAL A 268 43.45 3.28 38.76
CA VAL A 268 42.84 3.18 40.10
C VAL A 268 43.74 2.44 41.11
N ARG A 269 44.54 1.46 40.68
CA ARG A 269 45.55 0.82 41.56
C ARG A 269 46.73 1.74 41.86
N ALA A 270 47.20 2.53 40.90
CA ALA A 270 48.26 3.52 41.14
C ALA A 270 47.80 4.64 42.11
N ALA A 271 46.55 5.11 41.97
CA ALA A 271 45.98 6.12 42.85
C ALA A 271 45.76 5.60 44.30
N ARG A 272 45.44 4.32 44.49
CA ARG A 272 45.36 3.71 45.84
C ARG A 272 46.73 3.46 46.47
N ALA A 273 47.75 3.11 45.69
CA ALA A 273 49.11 2.94 46.20
C ALA A 273 49.76 4.27 46.66
N GLN A 274 49.38 5.40 46.06
CA GLN A 274 49.87 6.73 46.47
C GLN A 274 49.15 7.29 47.72
N ARG A 275 47.92 6.84 48.02
CA ARG A 275 47.20 7.28 49.24
C ARG A 275 47.65 6.54 50.52
N GLY A 276 48.25 5.36 50.41
CA GLY A 276 48.77 4.61 51.56
C GLY A 276 50.09 5.16 52.13
N LYS A 277 50.84 5.99 51.37
CA LYS A 277 52.15 6.52 51.79
C LYS A 277 52.11 7.90 52.46
N ARG A 278 50.92 8.48 52.68
CA ARG A 278 50.75 9.83 53.28
C ARG A 278 50.32 9.81 54.76
N HIS A 279 50.32 8.65 55.41
CA HIS A 279 49.90 8.51 56.81
C HIS A 279 50.99 7.94 57.75
N GLU A 280 52.24 7.83 57.30
CA GLU A 280 53.39 7.40 58.13
C GLU A 280 54.54 8.43 58.12
N ALA A 281 54.20 9.72 58.15
CA ALA A 281 55.12 10.81 58.45
C ALA A 281 54.46 11.81 59.39
#